data_AF-A0A4R1FER1-F1
#
_entry.id   AF-A0A4R1FER1-F1
#
_cell.length_a   1.000
_cell.length_b   1.000
_cell.length_c   1.000
_cell.angle_alpha   90.00
_cell.angle_beta   90.00
_cell.angle_gamma   90.00
#
_symmetry.space_group_name_H-M   'P 1'
#
loop_
_entity.id
_entity.type
_entity.pdbx_description
1 polymer ?
#
loop_
_entity_poly.entity_id
_entity_poly.type
_entity_poly.pdbx_seq_one_letter_code
_entity_poly.pdbx_strand_id
1 'polypeptide(L)'
;MVDYSRDFAFDIDELDQLISRSDGFIGFLADSLDGINNRIATIQQNWHGSAAVAQEDAYREWASGAAAVIDGLTQMYNAAVTARDAYSQAADTNLRMSGG
;
A
#
# COMPACT_ATOMS: atom_id res chain seq x y z
N MET A 1 -30.72 31.61 4.76
CA MET A 1 -30.25 30.44 5.51
C MET A 1 -29.37 29.67 4.54
N VAL A 2 -28.05 29.79 4.70
CA VAL A 2 -27.10 29.13 3.81
C VAL A 2 -27.10 27.66 4.20
N ASP A 3 -27.53 26.81 3.28
CA ASP A 3 -27.46 25.36 3.45
C ASP A 3 -25.99 24.95 3.45
N TYR A 4 -25.49 24.58 4.63
CA TYR A 4 -24.14 24.05 4.82
C TYR A 4 -24.12 22.53 4.67
N SER A 5 -25.19 21.89 4.18
CA SER A 5 -25.13 20.54 3.65
C SER A 5 -24.37 20.54 2.32
N ARG A 6 -23.13 21.03 2.32
CA ARG A 6 -22.16 20.68 1.31
C ARG A 6 -21.90 19.21 1.52
N ASP A 7 -22.63 18.40 0.76
CA ASP A 7 -22.24 17.11 0.24
C ASP A 7 -20.90 16.61 0.80
N PHE A 8 -20.91 16.11 2.04
CA PHE A 8 -19.94 15.11 2.49
C PHE A 8 -20.34 13.76 1.87
N ALA A 9 -20.72 13.77 0.58
CA ALA A 9 -20.74 12.59 -0.25
C ALA A 9 -19.28 12.31 -0.62
N PHE A 10 -18.49 11.90 0.39
CA PHE A 10 -17.23 11.26 0.13
C PHE A 10 -17.58 10.00 -0.65
N ASP A 11 -17.05 9.86 -1.87
CA ASP A 11 -17.34 8.70 -2.71
C ASP A 11 -16.68 7.47 -2.07
N ILE A 12 -17.47 6.73 -1.29
CA ILE A 12 -17.04 5.51 -0.62
C ILE A 12 -16.63 4.46 -1.67
N ASP A 13 -17.25 4.48 -2.85
CA ASP A 13 -16.92 3.56 -3.94
C ASP A 13 -15.55 3.89 -4.54
N GLU A 14 -15.21 5.18 -4.68
CA GLU A 14 -13.88 5.62 -5.11
C GLU A 14 -12.79 5.20 -4.10
N LEU A 15 -13.09 5.32 -2.80
CA LEU A 15 -12.18 4.88 -1.74
C LEU A 15 -12.01 3.36 -1.71
N ASP A 16 -13.08 2.58 -1.89
CA ASP A 16 -13.04 1.13 -2.00
C ASP A 16 -12.23 0.67 -3.22
N GLN A 17 -12.35 1.37 -4.36
CA GLN A 17 -11.52 1.11 -5.54
C GLN A 17 -10.04 1.41 -5.28
N LEU A 18 -9.73 2.51 -4.60
CA LEU A 18 -8.35 2.86 -4.24
C LEU A 18 -7.73 1.83 -3.31
N ILE A 19 -8.47 1.39 -2.28
CA ILE A 19 -8.06 0.35 -1.34
C ILE A 19 -7.74 -0.94 -2.10
N SER A 20 -8.66 -1.40 -2.97
CA SER A 20 -8.48 -2.63 -3.75
C SER A 20 -7.26 -2.58 -4.68
N ARG A 21 -7.04 -1.45 -5.37
CA ARG A 21 -5.87 -1.27 -6.23
C ARG A 21 -4.57 -1.22 -5.43
N SER A 22 -4.60 -0.60 -4.25
CA SER A 22 -3.44 -0.49 -3.37
C SER A 22 -3.03 -1.87 -2.83
N ASP A 23 -3.99 -2.67 -2.38
CA ASP A 23 -3.73 -4.05 -1.93
C ASP A 23 -3.09 -4.90 -3.03
N GLY A 24 -3.67 -4.89 -4.24
CA GLY A 24 -3.12 -5.60 -5.38
C GLY A 24 -1.70 -5.13 -5.77
N PHE A 25 -1.44 -3.83 -5.67
CA PHE A 25 -0.11 -3.26 -5.96
C PHE A 25 0.92 -3.65 -4.90
N ILE A 26 0.56 -3.63 -3.62
CA ILE A 26 1.43 -4.08 -2.51
C ILE A 26 1.81 -5.55 -2.70
N GLY A 27 0.84 -6.41 -3.02
CA GLY A 27 1.09 -7.83 -3.32
C GLY A 27 2.03 -8.01 -4.51
N PHE A 28 1.76 -7.30 -5.62
CA PHE A 28 2.63 -7.34 -6.80
C PHE A 28 4.08 -6.91 -6.50
N LEU A 29 4.27 -5.88 -5.68
CA LEU A 29 5.59 -5.43 -5.28
C LEU A 29 6.30 -6.48 -4.42
N ALA A 30 5.62 -7.07 -3.44
CA ALA A 30 6.18 -8.12 -2.60
C ALA A 30 6.66 -9.32 -3.43
N ASP A 31 5.80 -9.84 -4.31
CA ASP A 31 6.13 -10.96 -5.20
C ASP A 31 7.33 -10.63 -6.12
N SER A 32 7.37 -9.39 -6.63
CA SER A 32 8.45 -8.93 -7.49
C SER A 32 9.79 -8.87 -6.75
N LEU A 33 9.80 -8.38 -5.50
CA LEU A 33 11.01 -8.33 -4.68
C LEU A 33 11.52 -9.73 -4.35
N ASP A 34 10.64 -10.65 -4.00
CA ASP A 34 11.00 -12.05 -3.77
C ASP A 34 11.58 -12.70 -5.03
N GLY A 35 11.00 -12.40 -6.20
CA GLY A 35 11.54 -12.82 -7.49
C GLY A 35 12.96 -12.29 -7.75
N ILE A 36 13.23 -11.02 -7.42
CA ILE A 36 14.57 -10.41 -7.56
C ILE A 36 15.54 -11.04 -6.56
N ASN A 37 15.16 -11.20 -5.29
CA ASN A 37 15.95 -11.84 -4.23
C ASN A 37 16.46 -13.22 -4.67
N ASN A 38 15.56 -14.05 -5.19
CA ASN A 38 15.91 -15.40 -5.65
C ASN A 38 16.89 -15.39 -6.83
N ARG A 39 16.73 -14.44 -7.77
CA ARG A 39 17.63 -14.30 -8.93
C ARG A 39 19.01 -13.82 -8.51
N ILE A 40 19.10 -12.83 -7.62
CA ILE A 40 20.37 -12.35 -7.07
C ILE A 40 21.08 -13.45 -6.30
N ALA A 41 20.37 -14.18 -5.44
CA ALA A 41 20.93 -15.32 -4.72
C ALA A 41 21.50 -16.38 -5.66
N THR A 42 20.82 -16.67 -6.77
CA THR A 42 21.29 -17.62 -7.79
C THR A 42 22.57 -17.13 -8.49
N ILE A 43 22.61 -15.85 -8.88
CA ILE A 43 23.79 -15.28 -9.57
C ILE A 43 25.01 -15.28 -8.64
N GLN A 44 24.84 -14.91 -7.37
CA GLN A 44 25.90 -14.83 -6.38
C GLN A 44 26.56 -16.18 -6.06
N GLN A 45 25.92 -17.31 -6.36
CA GLN A 45 26.52 -18.63 -6.17
C GLN A 45 27.79 -18.86 -7.01
N ASN A 46 27.86 -18.25 -8.20
CA ASN A 46 28.96 -18.47 -9.15
C ASN A 46 29.71 -17.18 -9.49
N TRP A 47 29.23 -16.03 -8.99
CA TRP A 47 29.85 -14.74 -9.21
C TRP A 47 30.72 -14.36 -8.01
N HIS A 48 32.02 -14.16 -8.25
CA HIS A 48 32.99 -13.88 -7.19
C HIS A 48 33.90 -12.72 -7.57
N GLY A 49 34.63 -12.21 -6.57
CA GLY A 49 35.57 -11.09 -6.71
C GLY A 49 34.98 -9.77 -6.24
N SER A 50 35.77 -8.69 -6.38
CA SER A 50 35.43 -7.37 -5.85
C SER A 50 34.11 -6.80 -6.41
N ALA A 51 33.78 -7.10 -7.66
CA ALA A 51 32.53 -6.66 -8.27
C ALA A 51 31.29 -7.37 -7.66
N ALA A 52 31.42 -8.65 -7.30
CA ALA A 52 30.34 -9.40 -6.66
C ALA A 52 30.04 -8.86 -5.26
N VAL A 53 31.08 -8.52 -4.49
CA VAL A 53 30.97 -7.87 -3.17
C VAL A 53 30.30 -6.50 -3.30
N ALA A 54 30.78 -5.65 -4.20
CA ALA A 54 30.20 -4.32 -4.40
C ALA A 54 28.72 -4.38 -4.82
N GLN A 55 28.34 -5.39 -5.62
CA GLN A 55 26.94 -5.59 -5.98
C GLN A 55 26.10 -6.08 -4.79
N GLU A 56 26.61 -6.99 -3.96
CA GLU A 56 25.91 -7.46 -2.76
C GLU A 56 25.62 -6.30 -1.81
N ASP A 57 26.61 -5.43 -1.58
CA ASP A 57 26.47 -4.25 -0.73
C ASP A 57 25.40 -3.29 -1.27
N ALA A 58 25.47 -2.95 -2.57
CA ALA A 58 24.47 -2.11 -3.22
C ALA A 58 23.07 -2.74 -3.20
N TYR A 59 22.99 -4.07 -3.34
CA TYR A 59 21.73 -4.79 -3.30
C TYR A 59 21.09 -4.76 -1.91
N ARG A 60 21.88 -4.87 -0.84
CA ARG A 60 21.39 -4.79 0.54
C ARG A 60 20.78 -3.41 0.82
N GLU A 61 21.43 -2.34 0.38
CA GLU A 61 20.89 -0.99 0.52
C GLU A 61 19.58 -0.82 -0.26
N TRP A 62 19.56 -1.27 -1.52
CA TRP A 62 18.35 -1.25 -2.34
C TRP A 62 17.20 -2.05 -1.71
N ALA A 63 17.47 -3.26 -1.20
CA ALA A 63 16.46 -4.13 -0.61
C ALA A 63 15.85 -3.51 0.66
N SER A 64 16.67 -2.83 1.47
CA SER A 64 16.19 -2.06 2.62
C SER A 64 15.24 -0.94 2.19
N GLY A 65 15.61 -0.16 1.17
CA GLY A 65 14.75 0.89 0.62
C GLY A 65 13.44 0.33 0.04
N ALA A 66 13.50 -0.79 -0.66
CA ALA A 66 12.32 -1.45 -1.21
C ALA A 66 11.35 -1.93 -0.12
N ALA A 67 11.88 -2.52 0.97
CA ALA A 67 11.08 -2.90 2.13
C ALA A 67 10.40 -1.68 2.78
N ALA A 68 11.12 -0.56 2.91
CA ALA A 68 10.55 0.67 3.46
C ALA A 68 9.40 1.23 2.59
N VAL A 69 9.48 1.10 1.26
CA VAL A 69 8.40 1.49 0.36
C VAL A 69 7.15 0.63 0.57
N ILE A 70 7.30 -0.70 0.66
CA ILE A 70 6.17 -1.61 0.92
C ILE A 70 5.51 -1.30 2.25
N ASP A 71 6.32 -1.07 3.30
CA ASP A 71 5.81 -0.72 4.62
C ASP A 71 5.01 0.60 4.58
N GLY A 72 5.55 1.64 3.95
CA GLY A 72 4.86 2.92 3.78
C GLY A 72 3.53 2.79 3.01
N LEU A 73 3.52 2.01 1.94
CA LEU A 73 2.29 1.74 1.18
C LEU A 73 1.27 0.97 2.02
N THR A 74 1.71 0.01 2.83
CA THR A 74 0.86 -0.74 3.75
C THR A 74 0.26 0.16 4.82
N GLN A 75 1.04 1.11 5.36
CA GLN A 75 0.53 2.11 6.30
C GLN A 75 -0.53 3.01 5.65
N MET A 76 -0.30 3.47 4.41
CA MET A 76 -1.28 4.26 3.66
C MET A 76 -2.57 3.48 3.38
N TYR A 77 -2.45 2.20 3.00
CA TYR A 77 -3.58 1.30 2.82
C TYR A 77 -4.42 1.18 4.10
N ASN A 78 -3.78 0.91 5.24
CA ASN A 78 -4.47 0.80 6.52
C ASN A 78 -5.17 2.10 6.93
N ALA A 79 -4.57 3.25 6.65
CA ALA A 79 -5.18 4.55 6.88
C ALA A 79 -6.42 4.76 6.00
N ALA A 80 -6.37 4.35 4.72
CA ALA A 80 -7.50 4.43 3.80
C ALA A 80 -8.67 3.53 4.26
N VAL A 81 -8.38 2.29 4.68
CA VAL A 81 -9.39 1.38 5.27
C VAL A 81 -10.03 1.99 6.51
N THR A 82 -9.22 2.55 7.41
CA THR A 82 -9.73 3.22 8.63
C THR A 82 -10.66 4.38 8.29
N ALA A 83 -10.29 5.22 7.32
CA ALA A 83 -11.12 6.33 6.87
C ALA A 83 -12.44 5.83 6.26
N ARG A 84 -12.37 4.79 5.42
CA ARG A 84 -13.53 4.15 4.79
C ARG A 84 -14.53 3.63 5.82
N ASP A 85 -14.05 2.96 6.85
CA ASP A 85 -14.89 2.44 7.93
C ASP A 85 -15.55 3.56 8.73
N ALA A 86 -14.82 4.64 9.01
CA ALA A 86 -15.36 5.80 9.70
C ALA A 86 -16.47 6.50 8.89
N TYR A 87 -16.26 6.70 7.58
CA TYR A 87 -17.26 7.31 6.71
C TYR A 87 -18.50 6.45 6.55
N SER A 88 -18.34 5.13 6.41
CA SER A 88 -19.46 4.19 6.32
C SER A 88 -20.31 4.23 7.60
N GLN A 89 -19.67 4.21 8.78
CA GLN A 89 -20.37 4.30 10.07
C GLN A 89 -21.11 5.63 10.26
N ALA A 90 -20.52 6.74 9.80
CA ALA A 90 -21.16 8.05 9.84
C ALA A 90 -22.40 8.09 8.94
N ALA A 91 -22.31 7.56 7.72
CA ALA A 91 -23.44 7.45 6.80
C ALA A 91 -24.60 6.62 7.39
N ASP A 92 -24.29 5.43 7.93
CA ASP A 92 -25.28 4.55 8.57
C ASP A 92 -25.95 5.20 9.80
N THR A 93 -25.18 5.97 10.57
CA THR A 93 -25.69 6.68 11.74
C THR A 93 -26.63 7.81 11.31
N ASN A 94 -26.24 8.59 10.31
CA ASN A 94 -27.08 9.66 9.79
C ASN A 94 -28.39 9.13 9.21
N LEU A 95 -28.35 8.01 8.45
CA LEU A 95 -29.55 7.34 7.93
C LEU A 95 -30.49 6.87 9.05
N ARG A 96 -29.97 6.31 10.14
CA ARG A 96 -30.77 5.92 11.31
C ARG A 96 -31.38 7.13 12.02
N MET A 97 -30.65 8.25 12.10
CA MET A 97 -31.11 9.47 12.77
C MET A 97 -32.15 10.25 11.95
N SER A 98 -32.05 10.23 10.61
CA SER A 98 -33.03 10.88 9.74
C SER A 98 -34.39 10.18 9.70
N GLY A 99 -34.49 8.99 10.28
CA GLY A 99 -35.62 8.09 10.10
C GLY A 99 -35.58 7.47 8.71
N GLY A 100 -35.61 6.15 8.63
CA GLY A 100 -35.83 5.46 7.35
C GLY A 100 -37.16 5.84 6.72
#